data_AF-A0A1I3TGP6-F1
#
_entry.id   AF-A0A1I3TGP6-F1
#
_cell.length_a   1.000
_cell.length_b   1.000
_cell.length_c   1.000
_cell.angle_alpha   90.00
_cell.angle_beta   90.00
_cell.angle_gamma   90.00
#
_symmetry.space_group_name_H-M   'P 1'
#
loop_
_entity.id
_entity.type
_entity.pdbx_description
1 polymer ?
#
loop_
_entity_poly.entity_id
_entity_poly.type
_entity_poly.pdbx_seq_one_letter_code
_entity_poly.pdbx_strand_id
1 'polypeptide(L)'
;MTTGGVFVGMIAVYVGMRNNTRQLNAQIFLSFSDRLQTIRHMLRTELLPIWTAELPPEEVARILPGLLQVLHLILELYELREQGYVRPRMWQIWSRNIDRFLTCPIVRSLNDEIRFEFSGHDRFIAWVEQRQALASFEARPHRGKRF
;
A
#
# COMPACT_ATOMS: atom_id res chain seq x y z
N MET A 1 16.77 -39.41 31.08
CA MET A 1 15.43 -38.79 30.96
C MET A 1 15.57 -37.26 30.81
N THR A 2 16.21 -36.77 29.75
CA THR A 2 16.51 -35.33 29.56
C THR A 2 16.26 -34.86 28.12
N THR A 3 16.31 -35.76 27.14
CA THR A 3 16.03 -35.46 25.73
C THR A 3 14.57 -35.06 25.49
N GLY A 4 13.60 -35.72 26.13
CA GLY A 4 12.17 -35.42 25.96
C GLY A 4 11.77 -34.00 26.35
N GLY A 5 12.38 -33.43 27.40
CA GLY A 5 12.09 -32.06 27.85
C GLY A 5 12.59 -30.98 26.89
N VAL A 6 13.74 -31.21 26.23
CA VAL A 6 14.32 -30.27 25.26
C VAL A 6 13.45 -30.18 24.00
N PHE A 7 12.94 -31.32 23.51
CA PHE A 7 12.03 -31.33 22.35
C PHE A 7 10.69 -30.65 22.65
N VAL A 8 10.11 -30.89 23.84
CA VAL A 8 8.85 -30.23 24.25
C VAL A 8 9.07 -28.72 24.41
N GLY A 9 10.20 -28.29 24.96
CA GLY A 9 10.58 -26.88 25.05
C GLY A 9 10.72 -26.21 23.68
N MET A 10 11.40 -26.85 22.72
CA MET A 10 11.50 -26.35 21.35
C MET A 10 10.14 -26.25 20.66
N ILE A 11 9.27 -27.26 20.82
CA ILE A 11 7.92 -27.25 20.23
C ILE A 11 7.07 -26.14 20.86
N ALA A 12 7.15 -25.93 22.17
CA ALA A 12 6.42 -24.88 22.86
C ALA A 12 6.88 -23.47 22.44
N VAL A 13 8.19 -23.25 22.30
CA VAL A 13 8.75 -21.99 21.77
C VAL A 13 8.33 -21.79 20.32
N TYR A 14 8.39 -22.83 19.48
CA TYR A 14 7.98 -22.76 18.08
C TYR A 14 6.48 -22.47 17.93
N VAL A 15 5.62 -23.14 18.72
CA VAL A 15 4.18 -22.90 18.73
C VAL A 15 3.86 -21.52 19.29
N GLY A 16 4.51 -21.09 20.36
CA GLY A 16 4.38 -19.75 20.95
C GLY A 16 4.79 -18.65 19.97
N MET A 17 5.92 -18.83 19.29
CA MET A 17 6.39 -17.92 18.24
C MET A 17 5.40 -17.88 17.08
N ARG A 18 4.94 -19.04 16.60
CA ARG A 18 3.95 -19.13 15.51
C ARG A 18 2.61 -18.50 15.87
N ASN A 19 2.16 -18.63 17.12
CA ASN A 19 0.90 -18.06 17.59
C ASN A 19 1.02 -16.56 17.84
N ASN A 20 2.13 -16.10 18.41
CA ASN A 20 2.44 -14.68 18.57
C ASN A 20 2.56 -13.99 17.21
N THR A 21 3.30 -14.57 16.26
CA THR A 21 3.35 -14.07 14.88
C THR A 21 1.96 -14.02 14.25
N ARG A 22 1.07 -14.99 14.50
CA ARG A 22 -0.32 -14.94 14.00
C ARG A 22 -1.16 -13.84 14.63
N GLN A 23 -1.03 -13.64 15.95
CA GLN A 23 -1.74 -12.56 16.67
C GLN A 23 -1.23 -11.18 16.25
N LEU A 24 0.08 -11.01 16.11
CA LEU A 24 0.71 -9.78 15.62
C LEU A 24 0.29 -9.48 14.18
N ASN A 25 0.28 -10.50 13.30
CA ASN A 25 -0.26 -10.36 11.95
C ASN A 25 -1.75 -9.98 11.93
N ALA A 26 -2.56 -10.54 12.84
CA ALA A 26 -3.99 -10.20 12.94
C ALA A 26 -4.19 -8.77 13.47
N GLN A 27 -3.40 -8.32 14.43
CA GLN A 27 -3.45 -6.94 14.92
C GLN A 27 -3.02 -5.92 13.88
N ILE A 28 -1.89 -6.15 13.18
CA ILE A 28 -1.47 -5.33 12.03
C ILE A 28 -2.59 -5.34 10.99
N PHE A 29 -3.13 -6.50 10.65
CA PHE A 29 -4.22 -6.58 9.68
C PHE A 29 -5.44 -5.76 10.10
N LEU A 30 -5.87 -5.85 11.36
CA LEU A 30 -7.04 -5.12 11.85
C LEU A 30 -6.79 -3.62 11.91
N SER A 31 -5.66 -3.17 12.45
CA SER A 31 -5.34 -1.74 12.55
C SER A 31 -5.18 -1.10 11.17
N PHE A 32 -4.54 -1.80 10.23
CA PHE A 32 -4.38 -1.30 8.87
C PHE A 32 -5.63 -1.51 8.02
N SER A 33 -6.45 -2.54 8.26
CA SER A 33 -7.71 -2.73 7.53
C SER A 33 -8.72 -1.63 7.85
N ASP A 34 -8.76 -1.13 9.08
CA ASP A 34 -9.61 -0.01 9.47
C ASP A 34 -9.13 1.29 8.79
N ARG A 35 -7.83 1.57 8.85
CA ARG A 35 -7.22 2.71 8.16
C ARG A 35 -7.32 2.63 6.63
N LEU A 36 -7.22 1.43 6.04
CA LEU A 36 -7.44 1.18 4.61
C LEU A 36 -8.92 1.29 4.24
N GLN A 37 -9.84 1.01 5.17
CA GLN A 37 -11.27 1.31 5.00
C GLN A 37 -11.51 2.80 4.94
N THR A 38 -10.83 3.58 5.79
CA THR A 38 -10.85 5.05 5.72
C THR A 38 -10.30 5.54 4.39
N ILE A 39 -9.15 5.03 3.93
CA ILE A 39 -8.59 5.36 2.60
C ILE A 39 -9.59 5.03 1.49
N ARG A 40 -10.18 3.83 1.52
CA ARG A 40 -11.15 3.39 0.53
C ARG A 40 -12.44 4.21 0.59
N HIS A 41 -12.84 4.66 1.78
CA HIS A 41 -13.99 5.53 1.96
C HIS A 41 -13.70 6.89 1.36
N MET A 42 -12.60 7.55 1.74
CA MET A 42 -12.11 8.80 1.14
C MET A 42 -11.97 8.68 -0.38
N LEU A 43 -11.44 7.55 -0.89
CA LEU A 43 -11.37 7.26 -2.33
C LEU A 43 -12.72 7.13 -3.02
N ARG A 44 -13.77 6.75 -2.30
CA ARG A 44 -15.10 6.49 -2.86
C ARG A 44 -16.04 7.68 -2.69
N THR A 45 -15.92 8.44 -1.61
CA THR A 45 -16.74 9.63 -1.36
C THR A 45 -16.15 10.89 -1.99
N GLU A 46 -14.83 11.09 -1.90
CA GLU A 46 -14.18 12.28 -2.46
C GLU A 46 -13.77 12.06 -3.92
N LEU A 47 -13.21 10.90 -4.27
CA LEU A 47 -12.47 10.71 -5.52
C LEU A 47 -13.29 10.14 -6.70
N LEU A 48 -14.52 9.67 -6.49
CA LEU A 48 -15.33 9.07 -7.57
C LEU A 48 -15.83 10.08 -8.63
N PRO A 49 -16.19 11.33 -8.28
CA PRO A 49 -16.47 12.41 -9.26
C PRO A 49 -15.19 12.96 -9.92
N ILE A 50 -14.04 12.78 -9.28
CA ILE A 50 -12.75 13.45 -9.54
C ILE A 50 -11.83 12.58 -10.43
N TRP A 51 -12.04 11.26 -10.46
CA TRP A 51 -11.17 10.31 -11.16
C TRP A 51 -11.03 10.56 -12.68
N THR A 52 -11.98 11.26 -13.29
CA THR A 52 -12.04 11.47 -14.75
C THR A 52 -12.02 12.93 -15.18
N ALA A 53 -12.07 13.89 -14.26
CA ALA A 53 -12.09 15.32 -14.58
C ALA A 53 -10.76 15.97 -14.15
N GLU A 54 -10.23 16.88 -14.96
CA GLU A 54 -9.19 17.81 -14.51
C GLU A 54 -9.83 18.74 -13.48
N LEU A 55 -9.36 18.69 -12.23
CA LEU A 55 -9.91 19.54 -11.18
C LEU A 55 -9.32 20.95 -11.23
N PRO A 56 -10.08 21.96 -10.80
CA PRO A 56 -9.53 23.27 -10.52
C PRO A 56 -8.43 23.18 -9.45
N PRO A 57 -7.38 24.01 -9.51
CA PRO A 57 -6.27 23.99 -8.55
C PRO A 57 -6.71 24.17 -7.09
N GLU A 58 -7.80 24.91 -6.86
CA GLU A 58 -8.35 25.18 -5.53
C GLU A 58 -8.90 23.92 -4.84
N GLU A 59 -9.53 23.02 -5.62
CA GLU A 59 -10.05 21.77 -5.09
C GLU A 59 -8.92 20.75 -4.84
N VAL A 60 -7.89 20.75 -5.70
CA VAL A 60 -6.68 19.94 -5.51
C VAL A 60 -5.98 20.34 -4.21
N ALA A 61 -5.81 21.64 -3.96
CA ALA A 61 -5.19 22.15 -2.73
C ALA A 61 -5.97 21.73 -1.47
N ARG A 62 -7.31 21.63 -1.55
CA ARG A 62 -8.16 21.18 -0.43
C ARG A 62 -7.99 19.70 -0.11
N ILE A 63 -7.77 18.87 -1.13
CA ILE A 63 -7.67 17.40 -0.99
C ILE A 63 -6.23 16.95 -0.70
N LEU A 64 -5.24 17.77 -1.10
CA LEU A 64 -3.81 17.48 -0.97
C LEU A 64 -3.39 16.97 0.42
N PRO A 65 -3.79 17.60 1.56
CA PRO A 65 -3.39 17.09 2.88
C PRO A 65 -3.92 15.68 3.17
N GLY A 66 -5.16 15.39 2.76
CA GLY A 66 -5.75 14.07 2.90
C GLY A 66 -5.02 13.04 2.03
N LEU A 67 -4.66 13.41 0.81
CA LEU A 67 -3.91 12.56 -0.10
C LEU A 67 -2.50 12.22 0.43
N LEU A 68 -1.80 13.21 0.97
CA LEU A 68 -0.49 13.02 1.60
C LEU A 68 -0.58 12.13 2.84
N GLN A 69 -1.66 12.23 3.62
CA GLN A 69 -1.90 11.36 4.75
C GLN A 69 -2.11 9.90 4.32
N VAL A 70 -2.83 9.67 3.22
CA VAL A 70 -2.96 8.34 2.61
C VAL A 70 -1.61 7.81 2.14
N LEU A 71 -0.80 8.64 1.48
CA LEU A 71 0.54 8.27 1.03
C LEU A 71 1.48 7.92 2.19
N HIS A 72 1.41 8.67 3.30
CA HIS A 72 2.14 8.34 4.52
C HIS A 72 1.75 6.96 5.06
N LEU A 73 0.45 6.61 5.06
CA LEU A 73 0.04 5.26 5.46
C LEU A 73 0.58 4.18 4.50
N ILE A 74 0.62 4.47 3.20
CA ILE A 74 1.17 3.55 2.21
C ILE A 74 2.69 3.38 2.41
N LEU A 75 3.40 4.45 2.77
CA LEU A 75 4.82 4.39 3.15
C LEU A 75 5.03 3.51 4.38
N GLU A 76 4.28 3.73 5.46
CA GLU A 76 4.34 2.89 6.67
C GLU A 76 4.14 1.40 6.33
N LEU A 77 3.16 1.11 5.47
CA LEU A 77 2.87 -0.25 5.05
C LEU A 77 3.96 -0.86 4.15
N TYR A 78 4.56 -0.03 3.29
CA TYR A 78 5.69 -0.41 2.46
C TYR A 78 6.91 -0.77 3.34
N GLU A 79 7.24 0.05 4.33
CA GLU A 79 8.33 -0.21 5.28
C GLU A 79 8.08 -1.49 6.09
N LEU A 80 6.86 -1.70 6.60
CA LEU A 80 6.49 -2.94 7.30
C LEU A 80 6.62 -4.18 6.41
N ARG A 81 6.34 -4.04 5.12
CA ARG A 81 6.51 -5.11 4.14
C ARG A 81 7.98 -5.39 3.87
N GLU A 82 8.81 -4.37 3.67
CA GLU A 82 10.26 -4.52 3.47
C GLU A 82 10.94 -5.15 4.69
N GLN A 83 10.46 -4.85 5.89
CA GLN A 83 10.93 -5.45 7.15
C GLN A 83 10.36 -6.86 7.41
N GLY A 84 9.51 -7.40 6.54
CA GLY A 84 8.98 -8.75 6.63
C GLY A 84 7.84 -8.96 7.63
N TYR A 85 7.30 -7.90 8.22
CA TYR A 85 6.15 -7.97 9.13
C TYR A 85 4.84 -8.29 8.38
N VAL A 86 4.75 -7.93 7.10
CA VAL A 86 3.59 -8.21 6.26
C VAL A 86 3.81 -9.49 5.46
N ARG A 87 2.95 -10.50 5.69
CA ARG A 87 2.99 -11.74 4.90
C ARG A 87 2.66 -11.46 3.42
N PRO A 88 3.30 -12.15 2.46
CA PRO A 88 3.07 -11.94 1.03
C PRO A 88 1.61 -12.04 0.59
N ARG A 89 0.86 -12.99 1.17
CA ARG A 89 -0.57 -13.18 0.86
C ARG A 89 -1.44 -12.02 1.33
N MET A 90 -1.06 -11.38 2.44
CA MET A 90 -1.76 -10.21 2.97
C MET A 90 -1.43 -8.98 2.12
N TRP A 91 -0.15 -8.83 1.76
CA TRP A 91 0.31 -7.79 0.85
C TRP A 91 -0.44 -7.84 -0.49
N GLN A 92 -0.67 -9.01 -1.09
CA GLN A 92 -1.43 -9.12 -2.35
C GLN A 92 -2.84 -8.51 -2.29
N ILE A 93 -3.52 -8.61 -1.14
CA ILE A 93 -4.87 -8.05 -0.97
C ILE A 93 -4.79 -6.51 -0.97
N TRP A 94 -3.78 -5.96 -0.32
CA TRP A 94 -3.59 -4.52 -0.19
C TRP A 94 -2.99 -3.90 -1.43
N SER A 95 -2.03 -4.58 -2.06
CA SER A 95 -1.29 -4.09 -3.22
C SER A 95 -2.23 -3.70 -4.35
N ARG A 96 -3.30 -4.47 -4.58
CA ARG A 96 -4.30 -4.14 -5.60
C ARG A 96 -4.97 -2.77 -5.35
N ASN A 97 -5.32 -2.47 -4.11
CA ASN A 97 -5.95 -1.20 -3.77
C ASN A 97 -4.95 -0.05 -3.81
N ILE A 98 -3.72 -0.31 -3.35
CA ILE A 98 -2.62 0.65 -3.40
C ILE A 98 -2.25 0.97 -4.84
N ASP A 99 -2.14 -0.03 -5.71
CA ASP A 99 -1.92 0.14 -7.14
C ASP A 99 -3.01 1.01 -7.76
N ARG A 100 -4.27 0.72 -7.45
CA ARG A 100 -5.40 1.52 -7.95
C ARG A 100 -5.32 2.97 -7.49
N PHE A 101 -4.90 3.22 -6.26
CA PHE A 101 -4.73 4.57 -5.72
C PHE A 101 -3.55 5.31 -6.37
N LEU A 102 -2.36 4.69 -6.39
CA LEU A 102 -1.15 5.29 -6.94
C LEU A 102 -1.28 5.59 -8.44
N THR A 103 -2.13 4.84 -9.14
CA THR A 103 -2.36 5.00 -10.58
C THR A 103 -3.46 6.00 -10.91
N CYS A 104 -4.13 6.58 -9.91
CA CYS A 104 -5.11 7.65 -10.12
C CYS A 104 -4.46 8.87 -10.82
N PRO A 105 -5.13 9.51 -11.80
CA PRO A 105 -4.61 10.69 -12.49
C PRO A 105 -4.22 11.83 -11.55
N ILE A 106 -5.02 12.09 -10.51
CA ILE A 106 -4.74 13.15 -9.52
C ILE A 106 -3.50 12.86 -8.66
N VAL A 107 -3.23 11.59 -8.35
CA VAL A 107 -2.01 11.21 -7.63
C VAL A 107 -0.80 11.40 -8.53
N ARG A 108 -0.94 11.06 -9.82
CA ARG A 108 0.13 11.25 -10.82
C ARG A 108 0.43 12.72 -11.08
N SER A 109 -0.59 13.59 -11.11
CA SER A 109 -0.38 15.03 -11.31
C SER A 109 0.33 15.68 -10.12
N LEU A 110 0.26 15.07 -8.94
CA LEU A 110 0.92 15.52 -7.71
C LEU A 110 2.28 14.85 -7.48
N ASN A 111 2.85 14.17 -8.48
CA ASN A 111 4.12 13.47 -8.32
C ASN A 111 5.27 14.37 -7.86
N ASP A 112 5.26 15.65 -8.24
CA ASP A 112 6.29 16.61 -7.80
C ASP A 112 6.15 16.93 -6.30
N GLU A 113 4.93 17.19 -5.79
CA GLU A 113 4.68 17.30 -4.35
C GLU A 113 5.03 16.01 -3.60
N ILE A 114 4.70 14.84 -4.16
CA ILE A 114 5.04 13.55 -3.54
C ILE A 114 6.56 13.39 -3.43
N ARG A 115 7.30 13.70 -4.49
CA ARG A 115 8.77 13.65 -4.47
C ARG A 115 9.36 14.62 -3.45
N PHE A 116 8.78 15.81 -3.33
CA PHE A 116 9.23 16.80 -2.35
C PHE A 116 9.01 16.31 -0.90
N GLU A 117 7.78 15.89 -0.58
CA GLU A 117 7.39 15.43 0.75
C GLU A 117 8.16 14.18 1.19
N PHE A 118 8.35 13.23 0.27
CA PHE A 118 8.99 11.93 0.56
C PHE A 118 10.46 11.87 0.14
N SER A 119 11.13 13.01 -0.03
CA SER A 119 12.54 13.09 -0.48
C SER A 119 13.54 12.32 0.39
N GLY A 120 13.19 12.01 1.65
CA GLY A 120 13.98 11.12 2.52
C GLY A 120 13.79 9.61 2.28
N HIS A 121 12.90 9.21 1.38
CA HIS A 121 12.47 7.83 1.15
C HIS A 121 12.63 7.39 -0.31
N ASP A 122 13.86 7.43 -0.84
CA ASP A 122 14.18 7.12 -2.25
C ASP A 122 13.62 5.77 -2.73
N ARG A 123 13.71 4.74 -1.88
CA ARG A 123 13.20 3.39 -2.21
C ARG A 123 11.69 3.38 -2.39
N PHE A 124 10.99 4.14 -1.55
CA PHE A 124 9.55 4.29 -1.64
C PHE A 124 9.14 5.05 -2.90
N ILE A 125 9.80 6.17 -3.20
CA ILE A 125 9.57 6.95 -4.42
C ILE A 125 9.77 6.07 -5.66
N ALA A 126 10.90 5.35 -5.74
CA ALA A 126 11.19 4.45 -6.86
C ALA A 126 10.12 3.36 -7.02
N TRP A 127 9.63 2.82 -5.90
CA TRP A 127 8.57 1.83 -5.91
C TRP A 127 7.22 2.38 -6.36
N VAL A 128 6.86 3.62 -5.97
CA VAL A 128 5.66 4.31 -6.46
C VAL A 128 5.74 4.55 -7.97
N GLU A 129 6.86 5.08 -8.44
CA GLU A 129 7.08 5.38 -9.87
C GLU A 129 7.02 4.12 -10.73
N GLN A 130 7.62 3.03 -10.26
CA GLN A 130 7.55 1.73 -10.94
C GLN A 130 6.10 1.27 -11.12
N ARG A 131 5.27 1.41 -10.10
CA ARG A 131 3.84 1.03 -10.15
C ARG A 131 3.03 1.90 -11.11
N GLN A 132 3.30 3.21 -11.10
CA GLN A 132 2.68 4.13 -12.03
C GLN A 132 3.10 3.86 -13.49
N ALA A 133 4.38 3.52 -13.73
CA ALA A 133 4.88 3.17 -15.04
C ALA A 133 4.25 1.88 -15.60
N LEU A 134 4.14 0.83 -14.77
CA LEU A 134 3.52 -0.45 -15.13
C LEU A 134 2.07 -0.28 -15.59
N ALA A 135 1.27 0.48 -14.85
CA ALA A 135 -0.12 0.75 -15.23
C ALA A 135 -0.25 1.58 -16.52
N SER A 136 0.72 2.46 -16.79
CA SER A 136 0.76 3.24 -18.04
C SER A 136 1.09 2.37 -19.26
N PHE A 137 1.84 1.28 -19.06
CA PHE A 137 2.14 0.30 -20.09
C PHE A 137 0.93 -0.59 -20.41
N GLU A 138 0.21 -1.05 -19.39
CA GLU A 138 -1.02 -1.87 -19.55
C GLU A 138 -2.18 -1.09 -20.18
N ALA A 139 -2.25 0.23 -19.99
CA ALA A 139 -3.27 1.08 -20.58
C ALA A 139 -3.11 1.33 -22.10
N ARG A 140 -2.00 0.91 -22.72
CA ARG A 140 -1.87 0.95 -24.19
C ARG A 140 -2.64 -0.23 -24.79
N PRO A 141 -3.73 0.01 -25.54
CA PRO A 141 -4.42 -1.09 -26.21
C PRO A 141 -3.43 -1.75 -27.16
N HIS A 142 -3.35 -3.07 -27.12
CA HIS A 142 -2.74 -3.87 -28.19
C HIS A 142 -3.35 -3.40 -29.52
N ARG A 143 -2.63 -2.56 -30.24
CA ARG A 143 -2.88 -2.23 -31.64
C ARG A 143 -2.51 -3.47 -32.45
N GLY A 144 -3.33 -4.52 -32.28
CA GLY A 144 -3.28 -5.75 -33.03
C GLY A 144 -3.54 -5.40 -34.49
N LYS A 145 -2.50 -5.61 -35.30
CA LYS A 145 -2.46 -5.38 -36.73
C LYS A 145 -3.66 -6.04 -37.41
N ARG A 146 -4.51 -5.24 -38.08
CA ARG A 146 -5.32 -5.74 -39.19
C ARG A 146 -4.34 -6.04 -40.32
N PHE A 147 -4.16 -7.32 -40.60
CA PHE A 147 -3.76 -7.81 -41.92
C PHE A 147 -5.01 -8.40 -42.58
#